data_AF-A0A8E5HQI8-F1
#
_entry.id   AF-A0A8E5HQI8-F1
#
_cell.length_a   1.000
_cell.length_b   1.000
_cell.length_c   1.000
_cell.angle_alpha   90.00
_cell.angle_beta   90.00
_cell.angle_gamma   90.00
#
_symmetry.space_group_name_H-M   'P 1'
#
loop_
_entity.id
_entity.type
_entity.pdbx_description
1 polymer ?
#
loop_
_entity_poly.entity_id
_entity_poly.type
_entity_poly.pdbx_seq_one_letter_code
_entity_poly.pdbx_strand_id
1 'polypeptide(L)'
;MFTSARRWLRNNRTPIAIGVGVIGAAYLATQYVLDKIHDARERMSSDRIAKENLRRRFEQNQQDCTFTVLALLPTATANVMAALDTEAITYEIQKIKASAKTLKPGLSESTTGPPSIADTTMTEEDGKSMATSASLHSESGIHASQIAIPAPSSSASPAQHAQQQHAQQQQQQDGAVLPPTVSRKTKRQLWHDLTISAATRAFTLIYTLALLTMLTLVQLNLLGRRSYLSSVVALATGSQQATISLENNDDDNPEQDYGSDFDTNRKYLAFSWWLLNKGWVQIMSRVDSAVRSVLGSLSPRDLLSFDRFSELTMEVRKLVEGSTADERRRTDWLSVLLPPRHEEEEVIRQSGILEDNSVQGACPAEPSPATLRRLLDETADLIESPSFSHVLTLILDAAFEVLVDQKLAVEAFELPSQSPYPPPESMPLRESRVILLPKVLSVLTRQAHVIGSGVPNDYLQRMETVRALEAFAAVVYSSNWENEIRQEAIMDSAANMSKDKTQPQLTRPHEQQKQPAADESIVVVDSAAGEFETAWEKARGKTS
;
A
#
# COMPACT_ATOMS: atom_id res chain seq x y z
N MET A 1 -45.98 -82.86 -0.21
CA MET A 1 -46.01 -81.44 -0.61
C MET A 1 -44.73 -80.97 -1.32
N PHE A 2 -43.53 -81.43 -0.94
CA PHE A 2 -42.25 -81.01 -1.57
C PHE A 2 -42.02 -81.49 -3.03
N THR A 3 -42.66 -82.57 -3.47
CA THR A 3 -42.49 -83.12 -4.83
C THR A 3 -43.21 -82.31 -5.91
N SER A 4 -44.36 -81.72 -5.60
CA SER A 4 -45.11 -80.84 -6.50
C SER A 4 -44.40 -79.51 -6.73
N ALA A 5 -43.81 -78.93 -5.68
CA ALA A 5 -43.00 -77.72 -5.77
C ALA A 5 -41.75 -77.92 -6.66
N ARG A 6 -41.10 -79.09 -6.57
CA ARG A 6 -39.90 -79.41 -7.36
C ARG A 6 -40.18 -79.58 -8.86
N ARG A 7 -41.36 -80.09 -9.23
CA ARG A 7 -41.78 -80.26 -10.63
C ARG A 7 -42.22 -78.93 -11.25
N TRP A 8 -42.93 -78.09 -10.48
CA TRP A 8 -43.31 -76.73 -10.87
C TRP A 8 -42.07 -75.85 -11.10
N LEU A 9 -41.11 -75.88 -10.17
CA LEU A 9 -39.86 -75.12 -10.28
C LEU A 9 -39.03 -75.55 -11.50
N ARG A 10 -39.08 -76.84 -11.89
CA ARG A 10 -38.39 -77.36 -13.08
C ARG A 10 -39.04 -76.90 -14.38
N ASN A 11 -40.37 -76.72 -14.41
CA ASN A 11 -41.10 -76.30 -15.60
C ASN A 11 -41.02 -74.78 -15.83
N ASN A 12 -40.84 -73.98 -14.77
CA ASN A 12 -40.74 -72.51 -14.84
C ASN A 12 -39.29 -71.96 -14.71
N ARG A 13 -38.25 -72.77 -14.95
CA ARG A 13 -36.84 -72.33 -14.78
C ARG A 13 -36.45 -71.17 -15.67
N THR A 14 -36.90 -71.17 -16.93
CA THR A 14 -36.60 -70.13 -17.92
C THR A 14 -37.27 -68.79 -17.60
N PRO A 15 -38.59 -68.69 -17.31
CA PRO A 15 -39.20 -67.42 -16.94
C PRO A 15 -38.68 -66.89 -15.59
N ILE A 16 -38.34 -67.76 -14.63
CA ILE A 16 -37.73 -67.33 -13.36
C ILE A 16 -36.32 -66.77 -13.58
N ALA A 17 -35.49 -67.42 -14.41
CA ALA A 17 -34.15 -66.92 -14.71
C ALA A 17 -34.18 -65.56 -15.44
N ILE A 18 -35.10 -65.38 -16.38
CA ILE A 18 -35.31 -64.09 -17.06
C ILE A 18 -35.79 -63.03 -16.06
N GLY A 19 -36.75 -63.35 -15.18
CA GLY A 19 -37.22 -62.44 -14.14
C GLY A 19 -36.12 -62.00 -13.16
N VAL A 20 -35.30 -62.94 -12.68
CA VAL A 20 -34.14 -62.66 -11.82
C VAL A 20 -33.09 -61.82 -12.54
N GLY A 21 -32.83 -62.10 -13.83
CA GLY A 21 -31.89 -61.33 -14.64
C GLY A 21 -32.35 -59.88 -14.85
N VAL A 22 -33.63 -59.65 -15.14
CA VAL A 22 -34.20 -58.30 -15.29
C VAL A 22 -34.16 -57.54 -13.97
N ILE A 23 -34.52 -58.17 -12.86
CA ILE A 23 -34.47 -57.55 -11.53
C ILE A 23 -33.01 -57.22 -11.13
N GLY A 24 -32.07 -58.13 -11.38
CA GLY A 24 -30.65 -57.91 -11.12
C GLY A 24 -30.07 -56.78 -11.97
N ALA A 25 -30.41 -56.72 -13.26
CA ALA A 25 -29.99 -55.63 -14.14
C ALA A 25 -30.61 -54.28 -13.72
N ALA A 26 -31.88 -54.26 -13.33
CA ALA A 26 -32.54 -53.07 -12.81
C ALA A 26 -31.91 -52.58 -11.50
N TYR A 27 -31.53 -53.51 -10.61
CA TYR A 27 -30.83 -53.19 -9.37
C TYR A 27 -29.45 -52.56 -9.63
N LEU A 28 -28.63 -53.19 -10.48
CA LEU A 28 -27.30 -52.67 -10.83
C LEU A 28 -27.39 -51.30 -11.53
N ALA A 29 -28.35 -51.12 -12.44
CA ALA A 29 -28.58 -49.84 -13.09
C ALA A 29 -29.01 -48.74 -12.09
N THR A 30 -29.89 -49.10 -11.14
CA THR A 30 -30.32 -48.15 -10.09
C THR A 30 -29.16 -47.79 -9.18
N GLN A 31 -28.34 -48.75 -8.78
CA GLN A 31 -27.18 -48.50 -7.93
C GLN A 31 -26.16 -47.60 -8.63
N TYR A 32 -25.87 -47.87 -9.90
CA TYR A 32 -24.98 -47.03 -10.71
C TYR A 32 -25.47 -45.58 -10.80
N VAL A 33 -26.78 -45.37 -11.00
CA VAL A 33 -27.37 -44.02 -11.06
C VAL A 33 -27.28 -43.32 -9.69
N LEU A 34 -27.55 -44.02 -8.60
CA LEU A 34 -27.45 -43.46 -7.25
C LEU A 34 -26.01 -43.09 -6.89
N ASP A 35 -25.05 -43.97 -7.19
CA ASP A 35 -23.62 -43.69 -7.00
C ASP A 35 -23.19 -42.50 -7.85
N LYS A 36 -23.67 -42.41 -9.11
CA LYS A 36 -23.35 -41.28 -9.99
C LYS A 36 -23.93 -39.95 -9.49
N ILE A 37 -25.12 -39.97 -8.89
CA ILE A 37 -25.74 -38.79 -8.28
C ILE A 37 -24.99 -38.40 -7.01
N HIS A 38 -24.55 -39.37 -6.20
CA HIS A 38 -23.74 -39.12 -5.02
C HIS A 38 -22.40 -38.47 -5.41
N ASP A 39 -21.67 -39.06 -6.36
CA ASP A 39 -20.42 -38.52 -6.90
C ASP A 39 -20.62 -37.10 -7.47
N ALA A 40 -21.71 -36.87 -8.21
CA ALA A 40 -22.00 -35.56 -8.78
C ALA A 40 -22.30 -34.52 -7.68
N ARG A 41 -23.05 -34.91 -6.65
CA ARG A 41 -23.36 -34.05 -5.51
C ARG A 41 -22.11 -33.72 -4.70
N GLU A 42 -21.25 -34.71 -4.48
CA GLU A 42 -19.99 -34.56 -3.77
C GLU A 42 -19.01 -33.64 -4.50
N ARG A 43 -18.88 -33.81 -5.83
CA ARG A 43 -18.09 -32.91 -6.69
C ARG A 43 -18.64 -31.48 -6.67
N MET A 44 -19.96 -31.30 -6.79
CA MET A 44 -20.56 -29.96 -6.71
C MET A 44 -20.37 -29.33 -5.33
N SER A 45 -20.46 -30.11 -4.25
CA SER A 45 -20.23 -29.59 -2.90
C SER A 45 -18.77 -29.21 -2.65
N SER A 46 -17.82 -30.03 -3.10
CA SER A 46 -16.39 -29.76 -2.95
C SER A 46 -15.96 -28.56 -3.78
N ASP A 47 -16.42 -28.44 -5.04
CA ASP A 47 -16.18 -27.26 -5.89
C ASP A 47 -16.73 -25.98 -5.24
N ARG A 48 -17.92 -26.06 -4.64
CA ARG A 48 -18.52 -24.91 -3.94
C ARG A 48 -17.71 -24.51 -2.72
N ILE A 49 -17.29 -25.48 -1.90
CA ILE A 49 -16.48 -25.23 -0.69
C ILE A 49 -15.12 -24.64 -1.09
N ALA A 50 -14.48 -25.16 -2.12
CA ALA A 50 -13.19 -24.67 -2.61
C ALA A 50 -13.29 -23.22 -3.10
N LYS A 51 -14.33 -22.88 -3.88
CA LYS A 51 -14.58 -21.51 -4.34
C LYS A 51 -14.87 -20.55 -3.19
N GLU A 52 -15.67 -20.97 -2.21
CA GLU A 52 -16.00 -20.15 -1.06
C GLU A 52 -14.77 -19.90 -0.17
N ASN A 53 -13.93 -20.93 0.03
CA ASN A 53 -12.69 -20.80 0.77
C ASN A 53 -11.73 -19.81 0.09
N LEU A 54 -11.53 -19.96 -1.23
CA LEU A 54 -10.71 -19.04 -2.03
C LEU A 54 -11.22 -17.61 -1.91
N ARG A 55 -12.53 -17.40 -2.04
CA ARG A 55 -13.16 -16.09 -1.92
C ARG A 55 -12.93 -15.48 -0.54
N ARG A 56 -13.17 -16.23 0.53
CA ARG A 56 -12.96 -15.76 1.91
C ARG A 56 -11.50 -15.35 2.14
N ARG A 57 -10.54 -16.17 1.70
CA ARG A 57 -9.11 -15.87 1.82
C ARG A 57 -8.71 -14.63 1.03
N PHE A 58 -9.26 -14.48 -0.17
CA PHE A 58 -9.04 -13.27 -0.98
C PHE A 58 -9.61 -12.02 -0.30
N GLU A 59 -10.86 -12.06 0.19
CA GLU A 59 -11.50 -10.94 0.88
C GLU A 59 -10.75 -10.55 2.16
N GLN A 60 -10.29 -11.53 2.94
CA GLN A 60 -9.43 -11.30 4.11
C GLN A 60 -8.10 -10.65 3.69
N ASN A 61 -7.45 -11.18 2.64
CA ASN A 61 -6.20 -10.63 2.14
C ASN A 61 -6.34 -9.17 1.67
N GLN A 62 -7.49 -8.78 1.10
CA GLN A 62 -7.76 -7.38 0.77
C GLN A 62 -7.84 -6.50 2.03
N GLN A 63 -8.51 -6.97 3.09
CA GLN A 63 -8.56 -6.24 4.36
C GLN A 63 -7.17 -6.09 4.97
N ASP A 64 -6.37 -7.16 4.94
CA ASP A 64 -4.98 -7.13 5.41
C ASP A 64 -4.12 -6.15 4.61
N CYS A 65 -4.35 -6.02 3.30
CA CYS A 65 -3.71 -4.99 2.48
C CYS A 65 -4.04 -3.59 3.00
N THR A 66 -5.32 -3.27 3.19
CA THR A 66 -5.77 -1.97 3.71
C THR A 66 -5.13 -1.68 5.07
N PHE A 67 -5.19 -2.62 6.01
CA PHE A 67 -4.61 -2.44 7.34
C PHE A 67 -3.10 -2.23 7.29
N THR A 68 -2.40 -2.99 6.44
CA THR A 68 -0.95 -2.88 6.27
C THR A 68 -0.56 -1.53 5.68
N VAL A 69 -1.25 -1.05 4.66
CA VAL A 69 -1.01 0.30 4.08
C VAL A 69 -1.15 1.36 5.17
N LEU A 70 -2.22 1.31 5.97
CA LEU A 70 -2.47 2.31 7.02
C LEU A 70 -1.47 2.22 8.19
N ALA A 71 -0.93 1.03 8.46
CA ALA A 71 0.11 0.84 9.46
C ALA A 71 1.48 1.37 8.99
N LEU A 72 1.81 1.22 7.70
CA LEU A 72 3.09 1.63 7.13
C LEU A 72 3.14 3.11 6.72
N LEU A 73 2.00 3.68 6.34
CA LEU A 73 1.88 5.06 5.85
C LEU A 73 2.50 6.12 6.80
N PRO A 74 2.30 6.09 8.13
CA PRO A 74 2.87 7.09 9.04
C PRO A 74 4.39 7.24 8.95
N THR A 75 5.13 6.16 8.65
CA THR A 75 6.59 6.21 8.48
C THR A 75 6.97 7.05 7.27
N ALA A 76 6.34 6.82 6.12
CA ALA A 76 6.57 7.64 4.92
C ALA A 76 6.11 9.08 5.14
N THR A 77 4.97 9.29 5.81
CA THR A 77 4.45 10.61 6.15
C THR A 77 5.46 11.40 6.97
N ALA A 78 6.01 10.82 8.05
CA ALA A 78 7.00 11.49 8.89
C ALA A 78 8.22 11.95 8.08
N ASN A 79 8.74 11.08 7.20
CA ASN A 79 9.88 11.38 6.33
C ASN A 79 9.58 12.53 5.35
N VAL A 80 8.44 12.49 4.67
CA VAL A 80 8.02 13.54 3.72
C VAL A 80 7.76 14.88 4.42
N MET A 81 7.09 14.85 5.58
CA MET A 81 6.77 16.05 6.36
C MET A 81 8.02 16.71 6.92
N ALA A 82 9.01 15.92 7.36
CA ALA A 82 10.31 16.44 7.83
C ALA A 82 11.12 17.07 6.69
N ALA A 83 11.10 16.50 5.49
CA ALA A 83 11.81 17.05 4.34
C ALA A 83 11.14 18.30 3.75
N LEU A 84 9.81 18.40 3.84
CA LEU A 84 9.00 19.50 3.30
C LEU A 84 8.26 20.23 4.44
N ASP A 85 9.02 20.87 5.32
CA ASP A 85 8.49 21.58 6.50
C ASP A 85 7.84 22.92 6.11
N THR A 86 6.55 22.88 5.75
CA THR A 86 5.77 24.07 5.42
C THR A 86 5.43 24.91 6.66
N GLU A 87 5.40 24.28 7.83
CA GLU A 87 5.05 24.86 9.10
C GLU A 87 6.15 25.83 9.55
N ALA A 88 7.43 25.45 9.41
CA ALA A 88 8.56 26.33 9.61
C ALA A 88 8.54 27.55 8.67
N ILE A 89 8.26 27.33 7.37
CA ILE A 89 8.16 28.44 6.40
C ILE A 89 7.02 29.40 6.78
N THR A 90 5.87 28.86 7.17
CA THR A 90 4.71 29.65 7.59
C THR A 90 5.01 30.44 8.87
N TYR A 91 5.71 29.83 9.82
CA TYR A 91 6.16 30.49 11.06
C TYR A 91 7.11 31.66 10.77
N GLU A 92 8.08 31.50 9.86
CA GLU A 92 8.96 32.59 9.45
C GLU A 92 8.19 33.76 8.80
N ILE A 93 7.22 33.46 7.94
CA ILE A 93 6.34 34.48 7.34
C ILE A 93 5.58 35.26 8.44
N GLN A 94 5.05 34.57 9.44
CA GLN A 94 4.35 35.19 10.57
C GLN A 94 5.28 36.06 11.42
N LYS A 95 6.50 35.60 11.70
CA LYS A 95 7.52 36.36 12.45
C LYS A 95 7.93 37.66 11.74
N ILE A 96 8.08 37.62 10.42
CA ILE A 96 8.36 38.83 9.62
C ILE A 96 7.16 39.80 9.66
N LYS A 97 5.93 39.29 9.61
CA LYS A 97 4.71 40.13 9.72
C LYS A 97 4.61 40.78 11.11
N ALA A 98 4.91 40.04 12.17
CA ALA A 98 4.88 40.54 13.54
C ALA A 98 5.96 41.61 13.79
N SER A 99 7.21 41.34 13.39
CA SER A 99 8.31 42.32 13.52
C SER A 99 8.10 43.59 12.71
N ALA A 100 7.50 43.50 11.51
CA ALA A 100 7.11 44.68 10.74
C ALA A 100 6.02 45.53 11.42
N LYS A 101 5.14 44.90 12.23
CA LYS A 101 4.13 45.59 13.04
C LYS A 101 4.76 46.26 14.26
N THR A 102 5.76 45.63 14.90
CA THR A 102 6.48 46.17 16.06
C THR A 102 7.46 47.31 15.70
N LEU A 103 7.95 47.38 14.44
CA LEU A 103 8.76 48.51 13.95
C LEU A 103 7.94 49.73 13.51
N LYS A 104 6.60 49.66 13.54
CA LYS A 104 5.71 50.82 13.37
C LYS A 104 4.91 51.17 14.65
N PRO A 105 5.54 51.51 15.79
CA PRO A 105 4.85 52.14 16.90
C PRO A 105 5.14 53.65 16.87
N GLY A 106 4.19 54.45 16.37
CA GLY A 106 4.25 55.91 16.54
C GLY A 106 4.04 56.75 15.27
N LEU A 107 2.79 56.94 14.89
CA LEU A 107 2.30 58.24 14.43
C LEU A 107 0.80 58.36 14.74
N SER A 108 0.50 58.76 15.97
CA SER A 108 -0.75 59.42 16.36
C SER A 108 -0.34 60.86 16.70
N GLU A 109 -0.90 61.94 16.14
CA GLU A 109 -2.31 62.34 16.29
C GLU A 109 -2.65 63.50 15.31
N SER A 110 -3.94 63.67 15.03
CA SER A 110 -4.62 64.83 14.41
C SER A 110 -4.56 65.01 12.88
N THR A 111 -5.59 64.53 12.18
CA THR A 111 -6.52 65.37 11.40
C THR A 111 -7.72 64.53 10.94
N THR A 112 -8.91 65.03 11.19
CA THR A 112 -10.22 64.49 10.81
C THR A 112 -10.35 64.32 9.29
N GLY A 113 -10.60 63.10 8.83
CA GLY A 113 -11.04 62.78 7.46
C GLY A 113 -11.74 61.41 7.45
N PRO A 114 -12.77 61.19 6.61
CA PRO A 114 -13.65 60.02 6.71
C PRO A 114 -12.94 58.74 6.26
N PRO A 115 -13.33 57.56 6.77
CA PRO A 115 -12.63 56.31 6.49
C PRO A 115 -12.88 55.85 5.06
N SER A 116 -11.80 55.60 4.32
CA SER A 116 -11.80 54.99 2.99
C SER A 116 -11.78 53.47 3.12
N ILE A 117 -12.75 52.82 2.47
CA ILE A 117 -12.91 51.36 2.33
C ILE A 117 -11.73 50.77 1.57
N ALA A 118 -10.86 50.02 2.26
CA ALA A 118 -10.08 48.90 1.69
C ALA A 118 -9.23 48.24 2.80
N ASP A 119 -9.89 47.60 3.76
CA ASP A 119 -9.27 46.58 4.63
C ASP A 119 -10.41 45.76 5.24
N THR A 120 -10.95 44.80 4.47
CA THR A 120 -11.83 43.75 5.02
C THR A 120 -11.01 42.49 5.23
N THR A 121 -10.43 42.44 6.42
CA THR A 121 -10.15 41.19 7.11
C THR A 121 -11.43 40.39 7.31
N MET A 122 -11.31 39.09 7.11
CA MET A 122 -12.25 38.03 7.48
C MET A 122 -12.81 38.25 8.90
N THR A 123 -14.13 38.23 9.02
CA THR A 123 -14.84 37.79 10.22
C THR A 123 -16.08 37.01 9.77
N GLU A 124 -16.10 35.74 10.14
CA GLU A 124 -17.29 34.91 10.28
C GLU A 124 -18.26 35.61 11.24
N GLU A 125 -19.56 35.63 10.95
CA GLU A 125 -20.59 35.88 11.95
C GLU A 125 -21.75 34.90 11.79
N ASP A 126 -22.07 34.31 12.94
CA ASP A 126 -22.98 33.20 13.20
C ASP A 126 -24.45 33.63 13.23
N GLY A 127 -25.32 32.71 12.83
CA GLY A 127 -26.78 32.85 12.90
C GLY A 127 -27.39 32.14 14.12
N LYS A 128 -27.54 32.89 15.23
CA LYS A 128 -28.73 32.92 16.10
C LYS A 128 -29.11 31.63 16.90
N SER A 129 -28.89 31.64 18.23
CA SER A 129 -29.96 31.85 19.24
C SER A 129 -29.63 31.34 20.66
N MET A 130 -30.02 32.18 21.63
CA MET A 130 -30.56 31.89 22.97
C MET A 130 -29.66 31.41 24.13
N ALA A 131 -29.46 32.38 25.05
CA ALA A 131 -29.88 32.35 26.45
C ALA A 131 -28.85 31.98 27.56
N THR A 132 -28.99 32.77 28.63
CA THR A 132 -28.54 32.57 30.03
C THR A 132 -27.11 32.93 30.42
N SER A 133 -26.98 34.17 30.94
CA SER A 133 -26.46 34.53 32.27
C SER A 133 -25.12 33.94 32.74
N ALA A 134 -24.12 34.81 32.95
CA ALA A 134 -23.75 35.32 34.28
C ALA A 134 -22.38 36.01 34.23
N SER A 135 -22.39 37.28 34.64
CA SER A 135 -21.39 38.04 35.42
C SER A 135 -19.98 37.44 35.60
N LEU A 136 -18.94 38.26 35.41
CA LEU A 136 -18.28 39.01 36.49
C LEU A 136 -17.12 39.86 35.96
N HIS A 137 -16.94 40.98 36.64
CA HIS A 137 -16.11 42.13 36.33
C HIS A 137 -14.61 41.97 36.72
N SER A 138 -13.84 42.93 36.19
CA SER A 138 -12.64 43.58 36.75
C SER A 138 -11.29 42.96 36.39
N GLU A 139 -10.36 43.64 35.69
CA GLU A 139 -9.74 44.99 35.81
C GLU A 139 -8.38 44.93 36.53
N SER A 140 -7.45 45.79 36.07
CA SER A 140 -6.10 46.09 36.58
C SER A 140 -4.98 45.30 35.88
N GLY A 141 -4.13 45.90 35.04
CA GLY A 141 -3.07 46.85 35.41
C GLY A 141 -1.91 46.06 36.03
N ILE A 142 -0.64 46.07 35.62
CA ILE A 142 0.27 47.20 35.33
C ILE A 142 1.56 46.64 34.68
N HIS A 143 2.23 47.47 33.89
CA HIS A 143 3.61 47.40 33.39
C HIS A 143 4.67 47.03 34.47
N ALA A 144 5.76 46.32 34.08
CA ALA A 144 7.15 46.82 34.17
C ALA A 144 8.21 45.78 33.75
N SER A 145 9.25 46.30 33.12
CA SER A 145 10.38 45.63 32.46
C SER A 145 11.50 45.18 33.41
N GLN A 146 12.30 44.23 32.91
CA GLN A 146 13.75 44.01 33.15
C GLN A 146 14.26 43.78 34.59
N ILE A 147 15.01 42.68 34.78
CA ILE A 147 16.43 42.66 35.19
C ILE A 147 16.94 41.21 35.21
N ALA A 148 18.23 41.08 34.92
CA ALA A 148 19.01 39.86 34.80
C ALA A 148 19.31 39.14 36.14
N ILE A 149 19.47 37.81 35.98
CA ILE A 149 20.09 36.72 36.76
C ILE A 149 20.98 37.10 37.98
N PRO A 150 21.05 36.25 39.03
CA PRO A 150 22.03 35.15 39.03
C PRO A 150 21.53 33.81 39.65
N ALA A 151 22.17 32.70 39.24
CA ALA A 151 22.00 31.37 39.83
C ALA A 151 22.74 31.20 41.16
N PRO A 152 22.36 30.20 41.97
CA PRO A 152 23.34 29.45 42.77
C PRO A 152 23.18 27.91 42.67
N SER A 153 24.31 27.25 42.40
CA SER A 153 24.95 26.12 43.13
C SER A 153 24.10 25.28 44.11
N SER A 154 24.30 24.00 44.40
CA SER A 154 25.27 22.94 44.05
C SER A 154 24.97 21.76 45.01
N SER A 155 25.12 20.51 44.58
CA SER A 155 25.45 19.33 45.42
C SER A 155 25.53 18.09 44.53
N ALA A 156 26.33 17.06 44.74
CA ALA A 156 27.61 16.87 45.41
C ALA A 156 28.16 15.52 44.84
N SER A 157 29.48 15.41 44.79
CA SER A 157 30.37 14.32 44.31
C SER A 157 30.22 12.97 45.11
N PRO A 158 31.09 11.93 45.00
CA PRO A 158 32.39 11.81 44.28
C PRO A 158 32.81 10.44 43.66
N ALA A 159 33.72 10.58 42.67
CA ALA A 159 35.01 9.89 42.42
C ALA A 159 35.15 8.35 42.28
N GLN A 160 35.88 7.91 41.22
CA GLN A 160 37.29 7.44 41.33
C GLN A 160 37.98 7.13 39.96
N HIS A 161 39.23 7.64 39.83
CA HIS A 161 40.44 7.16 39.11
C HIS A 161 40.43 6.89 37.58
N ALA A 162 41.49 7.10 36.77
CA ALA A 162 42.79 7.80 36.82
C ALA A 162 43.46 7.71 35.40
N GLN A 163 44.56 8.48 35.19
CA GLN A 163 45.59 8.51 34.10
C GLN A 163 45.41 9.56 32.98
N GLN A 164 46.21 10.65 32.97
CA GLN A 164 47.61 10.82 32.44
C GLN A 164 47.66 10.70 30.90
N GLN A 165 48.31 11.55 30.08
CA GLN A 165 49.21 12.70 30.23
C GLN A 165 49.42 13.32 28.81
N HIS A 166 50.05 14.51 28.74
CA HIS A 166 50.68 15.16 27.56
C HIS A 166 49.82 15.88 26.50
N ALA A 167 49.86 17.22 26.52
CA ALA A 167 50.71 18.02 25.62
C ALA A 167 50.56 19.53 25.91
N GLN A 168 51.70 20.21 26.12
CA GLN A 168 51.82 21.65 26.31
C GLN A 168 52.24 22.33 25.00
N GLN A 169 51.71 23.55 24.80
CA GLN A 169 52.23 24.69 24.03
C GLN A 169 52.16 24.67 22.49
N GLN A 170 51.26 25.51 21.92
CA GLN A 170 51.67 26.82 21.37
C GLN A 170 50.46 27.74 21.13
N GLN A 171 50.71 29.03 21.34
CA GLN A 171 49.78 30.17 21.30
C GLN A 171 49.59 30.74 19.88
N GLN A 172 48.40 31.37 19.72
CA GLN A 172 48.09 32.54 18.88
C GLN A 172 48.10 32.43 17.36
N GLN A 173 46.90 32.44 16.77
CA GLN A 173 46.53 33.54 15.87
C GLN A 173 45.01 33.73 15.74
N ASP A 174 44.67 35.01 15.69
CA ASP A 174 43.37 35.65 15.55
C ASP A 174 42.59 35.13 14.33
N GLY A 175 41.32 34.82 14.54
CA GLY A 175 40.43 34.32 13.49
C GLY A 175 39.00 34.36 13.98
N ALA A 176 38.37 35.53 13.83
CA ALA A 176 36.96 35.74 14.09
C ALA A 176 36.12 34.65 13.40
N VAL A 177 35.55 33.74 14.19
CA VAL A 177 34.53 32.82 13.73
C VAL A 177 33.27 33.64 13.47
N LEU A 178 33.08 34.03 12.21
CA LEU A 178 31.80 34.47 11.71
C LEU A 178 30.77 33.37 12.00
N PRO A 179 29.66 33.63 12.72
CA PRO A 179 28.56 32.70 12.75
C PRO A 179 28.02 32.52 11.32
N PRO A 180 27.55 31.32 10.94
CA PRO A 180 27.05 31.06 9.59
C PRO A 180 25.96 32.08 9.28
N THR A 181 26.19 32.88 8.25
CA THR A 181 25.23 33.84 7.75
C THR A 181 24.05 33.07 7.18
N VAL A 182 23.04 32.79 8.01
CA VAL A 182 21.72 32.42 7.52
C VAL A 182 21.25 33.59 6.67
N SER A 183 21.32 33.45 5.34
CA SER A 183 20.84 34.47 4.43
C SER A 183 19.38 34.74 4.77
N ARG A 184 19.09 35.95 5.26
CA ARG A 184 17.74 36.33 5.69
C ARG A 184 16.82 36.29 4.47
N LYS A 185 16.03 35.22 4.34
CA LYS A 185 15.09 35.04 3.22
C LYS A 185 14.10 36.20 3.18
N THR A 186 13.77 36.65 1.97
CA THR A 186 12.80 37.74 1.79
C THR A 186 11.38 37.20 1.92
N LYS A 187 10.40 37.99 2.38
CA LYS A 187 8.99 37.57 2.48
C LYS A 187 8.46 36.95 1.16
N ARG A 188 8.79 37.53 0.01
CA ARG A 188 8.40 36.99 -1.31
C ARG A 188 9.00 35.61 -1.56
N GLN A 189 10.27 35.42 -1.20
CA GLN A 189 10.97 34.15 -1.34
C GLN A 189 10.34 33.07 -0.44
N LEU A 190 9.96 33.42 0.79
CA LEU A 190 9.27 32.48 1.69
C LEU A 190 7.92 32.02 1.13
N TRP A 191 7.15 32.92 0.51
CA TRP A 191 5.90 32.51 -0.14
C TRP A 191 6.11 31.64 -1.38
N HIS A 192 7.16 31.91 -2.16
CA HIS A 192 7.54 31.05 -3.26
C HIS A 192 7.95 29.66 -2.74
N ASP A 193 8.82 29.60 -1.73
CA ASP A 193 9.24 28.35 -1.07
C ASP A 193 8.02 27.61 -0.49
N LEU A 194 7.05 28.31 0.09
CA LEU A 194 5.80 27.72 0.59
C LEU A 194 4.93 27.17 -0.54
N THR A 195 4.84 27.86 -1.67
CA THR A 195 4.07 27.41 -2.85
C THR A 195 4.61 26.09 -3.36
N ILE A 196 5.93 26.01 -3.54
CA ILE A 196 6.59 24.79 -3.98
C ILE A 196 6.45 23.70 -2.92
N SER A 197 6.82 23.98 -1.67
CA SER A 197 6.84 22.97 -0.60
C SER A 197 5.45 22.40 -0.32
N ALA A 198 4.39 23.23 -0.22
CA ALA A 198 3.05 22.76 0.09
C ALA A 198 2.45 21.87 -1.02
N ALA A 199 2.63 22.26 -2.29
CA ALA A 199 2.17 21.46 -3.42
C ALA A 199 2.98 20.16 -3.57
N THR A 200 4.32 20.26 -3.54
CA THR A 200 5.20 19.09 -3.61
C THR A 200 4.86 18.10 -2.51
N ARG A 201 4.60 18.57 -1.29
CA ARG A 201 4.29 17.71 -0.14
C ARG A 201 3.00 16.94 -0.30
N ALA A 202 1.90 17.63 -0.60
CA ALA A 202 0.61 16.98 -0.78
C ALA A 202 0.65 15.98 -1.94
N PHE A 203 1.26 16.34 -3.07
CA PHE A 203 1.31 15.47 -4.25
C PHE A 203 2.24 14.28 -4.02
N THR A 204 3.40 14.48 -3.40
CA THR A 204 4.30 13.37 -3.03
C THR A 204 3.59 12.37 -2.13
N LEU A 205 2.82 12.82 -1.14
CA LEU A 205 2.06 11.92 -0.26
C LEU A 205 0.99 11.13 -1.02
N ILE A 206 0.29 11.73 -2.01
CA ILE A 206 -0.66 11.01 -2.86
C ILE A 206 0.04 9.92 -3.68
N TYR A 207 1.16 10.25 -4.32
CA TYR A 207 1.93 9.27 -5.09
C TYR A 207 2.47 8.15 -4.20
N THR A 208 3.02 8.49 -3.03
CA THR A 208 3.52 7.49 -2.07
C THR A 208 2.40 6.60 -1.55
N LEU A 209 1.22 7.14 -1.23
CA LEU A 209 0.05 6.37 -0.81
C LEU A 209 -0.41 5.39 -1.90
N ALA A 210 -0.53 5.86 -3.15
CA ALA A 210 -0.93 5.03 -4.28
C ALA A 210 0.09 3.90 -4.56
N LEU A 211 1.38 4.23 -4.56
CA LEU A 211 2.46 3.26 -4.78
C LEU A 211 2.59 2.26 -3.63
N LEU A 212 2.43 2.71 -2.38
CA LEU A 212 2.39 1.81 -1.22
C LEU A 212 1.20 0.85 -1.29
N THR A 213 0.04 1.35 -1.74
CA THR A 213 -1.16 0.53 -1.95
C THR A 213 -0.92 -0.54 -3.00
N MET A 214 -0.37 -0.16 -4.16
CA MET A 214 -0.05 -1.11 -5.24
C MET A 214 1.00 -2.13 -4.80
N LEU A 215 2.09 -1.71 -4.14
CA LEU A 215 3.14 -2.62 -3.68
C LEU A 215 2.62 -3.61 -2.64
N THR A 216 1.90 -3.11 -1.64
CA THR A 216 1.32 -3.94 -0.56
C THR A 216 0.34 -4.96 -1.13
N LEU A 217 -0.49 -4.54 -2.09
CA LEU A 217 -1.42 -5.42 -2.80
C LEU A 217 -0.69 -6.50 -3.58
N VAL A 218 0.35 -6.17 -4.34
CA VAL A 218 1.16 -7.19 -5.05
C VAL A 218 1.79 -8.15 -4.05
N GLN A 219 2.44 -7.64 -2.99
CA GLN A 219 3.13 -8.46 -2.01
C GLN A 219 2.20 -9.44 -1.30
N LEU A 220 1.10 -8.96 -0.75
CA LEU A 220 0.17 -9.81 0.01
C LEU A 220 -0.60 -10.77 -0.90
N ASN A 221 -0.96 -10.38 -2.14
CA ASN A 221 -1.63 -11.32 -3.04
C ASN A 221 -0.68 -12.42 -3.55
N LEU A 222 0.61 -12.13 -3.77
CA LEU A 222 1.60 -13.16 -4.09
C LEU A 222 1.84 -14.11 -2.92
N LEU A 223 1.95 -13.60 -1.70
CA LEU A 223 2.08 -14.44 -0.50
C LEU A 223 0.81 -15.27 -0.23
N GLY A 224 -0.36 -14.64 -0.34
CA GLY A 224 -1.65 -15.29 -0.16
C GLY A 224 -1.89 -16.40 -1.17
N ARG A 225 -1.46 -16.20 -2.43
CA ARG A 225 -1.46 -17.25 -3.46
C ARG A 225 -0.61 -18.44 -3.03
N ARG A 226 0.64 -18.22 -2.64
CA ARG A 226 1.55 -19.29 -2.21
C ARG A 226 1.02 -20.08 -1.01
N SER A 227 0.52 -19.38 0.02
CA SER A 227 -0.09 -20.02 1.18
C SER A 227 -1.32 -20.85 0.81
N TYR A 228 -2.14 -20.36 -0.13
CA TYR A 228 -3.28 -21.10 -0.67
C TYR A 228 -2.84 -22.37 -1.41
N LEU A 229 -1.85 -22.27 -2.30
CA LEU A 229 -1.34 -23.43 -3.05
C LEU A 229 -0.76 -24.50 -2.14
N SER A 230 0.07 -24.11 -1.19
CA SER A 230 0.63 -25.02 -0.19
C SER A 230 -0.49 -25.77 0.56
N SER A 231 -1.57 -25.06 0.95
CA SER A 231 -2.74 -25.68 1.58
C SER A 231 -3.43 -26.71 0.67
N VAL A 232 -3.54 -26.42 -0.63
CA VAL A 232 -4.18 -27.32 -1.62
C VAL A 232 -3.30 -28.52 -1.96
N VAL A 233 -1.99 -28.34 -2.09
CA VAL A 233 -1.03 -29.41 -2.35
C VAL A 233 -0.97 -30.37 -1.15
N ALA A 234 -0.99 -29.85 0.08
CA ALA A 234 -1.09 -30.68 1.29
C ALA A 234 -2.37 -31.53 1.32
N LEU A 235 -3.51 -30.96 0.88
CA LEU A 235 -4.77 -31.69 0.73
C LEU A 235 -4.70 -32.79 -0.35
N ALA A 236 -4.00 -32.52 -1.46
CA ALA A 236 -3.90 -33.46 -2.58
C ALA A 236 -2.90 -34.61 -2.32
N THR A 237 -1.82 -34.36 -1.56
CA THR A 237 -0.75 -35.32 -1.28
C THR A 237 -1.05 -36.25 -0.10
N GLY A 238 -2.14 -36.02 0.65
CA GLY A 238 -2.71 -36.99 1.58
C GLY A 238 -1.88 -37.23 2.86
N SER A 239 -1.18 -36.21 3.36
CA SER A 239 -0.62 -36.27 4.72
C SER A 239 -1.78 -36.51 5.71
N GLN A 240 -1.70 -37.59 6.49
CA GLN A 240 -2.83 -38.24 7.18
C GLN A 240 -3.48 -37.44 8.35
N GLN A 241 -3.39 -36.12 8.37
CA GLN A 241 -4.12 -35.23 9.28
C GLN A 241 -5.02 -34.21 8.57
N ALA A 242 -5.07 -34.18 7.23
CA ALA A 242 -5.88 -33.23 6.48
C ALA A 242 -7.36 -33.68 6.33
N THR A 243 -8.06 -33.90 7.46
CA THR A 243 -9.52 -33.78 7.44
C THR A 243 -9.85 -32.30 7.24
N ILE A 244 -10.78 -31.97 6.34
CA ILE A 244 -11.27 -30.61 6.11
C ILE A 244 -11.97 -30.13 7.39
N SER A 245 -11.19 -29.65 8.37
CA SER A 245 -11.71 -28.86 9.46
C SER A 245 -11.92 -27.45 8.92
N LEU A 246 -13.19 -27.09 8.73
CA LEU A 246 -13.69 -25.72 8.59
C LEU A 246 -13.40 -24.83 9.83
N GLU A 247 -12.44 -25.24 10.66
CA GLU A 247 -12.05 -24.61 11.89
C GLU A 247 -10.81 -23.78 11.61
N ASN A 248 -10.83 -22.57 12.15
CA ASN A 248 -9.92 -21.46 11.98
C ASN A 248 -8.50 -21.88 12.45
N ASN A 249 -7.76 -22.63 11.64
CA ASN A 249 -6.39 -23.06 11.94
C ASN A 249 -5.36 -21.97 11.65
N ASP A 250 -5.66 -20.73 12.04
CA ASP A 250 -4.65 -19.66 12.04
C ASP A 250 -3.92 -19.57 13.41
N ASP A 251 -4.30 -20.36 14.43
CA ASP A 251 -3.87 -20.04 15.82
C ASP A 251 -3.27 -21.17 16.71
N ASP A 252 -3.13 -22.44 16.30
CA ASP A 252 -2.76 -23.51 17.28
C ASP A 252 -1.73 -24.59 16.88
N ASN A 253 -0.92 -24.42 15.82
CA ASN A 253 0.21 -25.34 15.61
C ASN A 253 1.53 -24.64 15.21
N PRO A 254 2.34 -24.20 16.18
CA PRO A 254 3.57 -23.46 15.92
C PRO A 254 4.79 -24.31 15.45
N GLU A 255 4.69 -25.64 15.32
CA GLU A 255 5.91 -26.49 15.27
C GLU A 255 6.11 -27.43 14.07
N GLN A 256 5.27 -27.43 13.03
CA GLN A 256 5.51 -28.35 11.90
C GLN A 256 5.48 -27.65 10.53
N ASP A 257 6.66 -27.56 9.91
CA ASP A 257 6.99 -27.19 8.51
C ASP A 257 7.04 -25.72 8.06
N TYR A 258 6.67 -24.74 8.89
CA TYR A 258 6.55 -23.33 8.45
C TYR A 258 7.76 -22.41 8.67
N GLY A 259 8.90 -22.92 9.17
CA GLY A 259 10.02 -22.06 9.60
C GLY A 259 10.74 -21.32 8.45
N SER A 260 10.97 -21.99 7.32
CA SER A 260 11.69 -21.39 6.18
C SER A 260 10.81 -20.47 5.32
N ASP A 261 9.51 -20.77 5.23
CA ASP A 261 8.56 -19.93 4.52
C ASP A 261 8.24 -18.66 5.33
N PHE A 262 8.12 -18.76 6.66
CA PHE A 262 7.92 -17.59 7.53
C PHE A 262 9.06 -16.56 7.42
N ASP A 263 10.32 -17.00 7.51
CA ASP A 263 11.47 -16.11 7.38
C ASP A 263 11.54 -15.48 5.97
N THR A 264 11.23 -16.25 4.93
CA THR A 264 11.17 -15.75 3.54
C THR A 264 10.06 -14.71 3.37
N ASN A 265 8.86 -14.99 3.89
CA ASN A 265 7.71 -14.08 3.80
C ASN A 265 7.98 -12.77 4.55
N ARG A 266 8.57 -12.86 5.75
CA ARG A 266 8.98 -11.69 6.55
C ARG A 266 10.02 -10.86 5.80
N LYS A 267 11.06 -11.49 5.25
CA LYS A 267 12.09 -10.81 4.43
C LYS A 267 11.50 -10.17 3.17
N TYR A 268 10.55 -10.82 2.52
CA TYR A 268 9.89 -10.27 1.33
C TYR A 268 9.05 -9.03 1.66
N LEU A 269 8.23 -9.07 2.71
CA LEU A 269 7.44 -7.91 3.17
C LEU A 269 8.31 -6.74 3.62
N ALA A 270 9.53 -7.02 4.10
CA ALA A 270 10.54 -6.01 4.44
C ALA A 270 10.84 -5.03 3.29
N PHE A 271 10.69 -5.44 2.04
CA PHE A 271 11.05 -4.61 0.90
C PHE A 271 10.18 -3.36 0.76
N SER A 272 9.00 -3.33 1.41
CA SER A 272 8.22 -2.10 1.60
C SER A 272 9.04 -0.98 2.25
N TRP A 273 10.04 -1.32 3.09
CA TRP A 273 10.99 -0.39 3.70
C TRP A 273 11.68 0.51 2.68
N TRP A 274 11.97 0.01 1.47
CA TRP A 274 12.63 0.79 0.41
C TRP A 274 11.81 2.01 0.05
N LEU A 275 10.53 1.82 -0.29
CA LEU A 275 9.62 2.92 -0.62
C LEU A 275 9.51 3.91 0.55
N LEU A 276 9.36 3.41 1.77
CA LEU A 276 9.12 4.21 2.97
C LEU A 276 10.32 5.09 3.37
N ASN A 277 11.55 4.70 3.03
CA ASN A 277 12.76 5.37 3.49
C ASN A 277 13.61 5.99 2.38
N LYS A 278 13.71 5.35 1.20
CA LYS A 278 14.56 5.80 0.08
C LYS A 278 13.76 6.15 -1.18
N GLY A 279 12.79 5.30 -1.56
CA GLY A 279 12.03 5.44 -2.79
C GLY A 279 11.23 6.74 -2.87
N TRP A 280 10.61 7.16 -1.77
CA TRP A 280 9.83 8.41 -1.71
C TRP A 280 10.64 9.66 -2.07
N VAL A 281 11.98 9.66 -1.88
CA VAL A 281 12.85 10.79 -2.23
C VAL A 281 12.88 11.01 -3.75
N GLN A 282 12.85 9.93 -4.53
CA GLN A 282 12.77 10.01 -5.99
C GLN A 282 11.42 10.57 -6.44
N ILE A 283 10.32 10.15 -5.79
CA ILE A 283 8.98 10.72 -6.00
C ILE A 283 9.01 12.21 -5.71
N MET A 284 9.50 12.59 -4.52
CA MET A 284 9.58 13.99 -4.09
C MET A 284 10.37 14.84 -5.08
N SER A 285 11.56 14.39 -5.51
CA SER A 285 12.39 15.14 -6.45
C SER A 285 11.70 15.33 -7.81
N ARG A 286 11.03 14.29 -8.30
CA ARG A 286 10.26 14.33 -9.55
C ARG A 286 9.07 15.29 -9.47
N VAL A 287 8.30 15.21 -8.38
CA VAL A 287 7.18 16.10 -8.10
C VAL A 287 7.67 17.54 -7.91
N ASP A 288 8.73 17.78 -7.14
CA ASP A 288 9.31 19.11 -6.90
C ASP A 288 9.73 19.78 -8.20
N SER A 289 10.39 19.03 -9.09
CA SER A 289 10.78 19.53 -10.42
C SER A 289 9.57 19.94 -11.27
N ALA A 290 8.52 19.11 -11.28
CA ALA A 290 7.28 19.40 -12.00
C ALA A 290 6.53 20.60 -11.41
N VAL A 291 6.40 20.66 -10.08
CA VAL A 291 5.76 21.76 -9.34
C VAL A 291 6.51 23.07 -9.59
N ARG A 292 7.85 23.09 -9.57
CA ARG A 292 8.64 24.28 -9.90
C ARG A 292 8.39 24.76 -11.33
N SER A 293 8.28 23.83 -12.28
CA SER A 293 8.03 24.17 -13.68
C SER A 293 6.65 24.79 -13.90
N VAL A 294 5.63 24.35 -13.17
CA VAL A 294 4.22 24.73 -13.40
C VAL A 294 3.74 25.84 -12.46
N LEU A 295 4.05 25.73 -11.17
CA LEU A 295 3.59 26.65 -10.13
C LEU A 295 4.64 27.72 -9.74
N GLY A 296 5.89 27.59 -10.20
CA GLY A 296 6.98 28.49 -9.80
C GLY A 296 6.84 29.93 -10.30
N SER A 297 6.09 30.17 -11.37
CA SER A 297 5.83 31.53 -11.87
C SER A 297 4.73 32.25 -11.09
N LEU A 298 3.95 31.55 -10.26
CA LEU A 298 2.84 32.14 -9.53
C LEU A 298 3.32 33.04 -8.40
N SER A 299 2.61 34.15 -8.23
CA SER A 299 2.79 35.06 -7.12
C SER A 299 1.68 34.90 -6.07
N PRO A 300 1.94 35.19 -4.79
CA PRO A 300 0.93 35.09 -3.73
C PRO A 300 -0.23 36.09 -3.89
N ARG A 301 -0.08 37.08 -4.77
CA ARG A 301 -1.11 38.08 -5.08
C ARG A 301 -2.00 37.67 -6.25
N ASP A 302 -1.66 36.57 -6.91
CA ASP A 302 -2.36 36.12 -8.09
C ASP A 302 -3.73 35.56 -7.68
N LEU A 303 -4.73 35.91 -8.48
CA LEU A 303 -6.09 35.43 -8.35
C LEU A 303 -6.23 34.19 -9.23
N LEU A 304 -6.59 33.07 -8.60
CA LEU A 304 -6.74 31.77 -9.26
C LEU A 304 -8.20 31.33 -9.19
N SER A 305 -8.73 30.85 -10.30
CA SER A 305 -10.00 30.11 -10.32
C SER A 305 -9.78 28.63 -10.02
N PHE A 306 -10.87 27.94 -9.72
CA PHE A 306 -10.87 26.49 -9.54
C PHE A 306 -10.36 25.76 -10.79
N ASP A 307 -10.93 26.11 -11.96
CA ASP A 307 -10.57 25.49 -13.24
C ASP A 307 -9.08 25.67 -13.54
N ARG A 308 -8.54 26.88 -13.28
CA ARG A 308 -7.11 27.13 -13.51
C ARG A 308 -6.22 26.30 -12.59
N PHE A 309 -6.59 26.13 -11.33
CA PHE A 309 -5.81 25.29 -10.41
C PHE A 309 -5.90 23.79 -10.77
N SER A 310 -7.07 23.34 -11.24
CA SER A 310 -7.26 21.99 -11.76
C SER A 310 -6.38 21.72 -12.98
N GLU A 311 -6.34 22.66 -13.95
CA GLU A 311 -5.43 22.61 -15.10
C GLU A 311 -3.96 22.51 -14.68
N LEU A 312 -3.52 23.38 -13.75
CA LEU A 312 -2.14 23.37 -13.24
C LEU A 312 -1.82 22.04 -12.55
N THR A 313 -2.76 21.47 -11.80
CA THR A 313 -2.60 20.15 -11.16
C THR A 313 -2.42 19.06 -12.23
N MET A 314 -3.22 19.09 -13.30
CA MET A 314 -3.09 18.16 -14.42
C MET A 314 -1.78 18.36 -15.19
N GLU A 315 -1.29 19.59 -15.36
CA GLU A 315 0.02 19.86 -15.95
C GLU A 315 1.16 19.27 -15.11
N VAL A 316 1.10 19.43 -13.77
CA VAL A 316 2.08 18.79 -12.87
C VAL A 316 2.03 17.27 -13.01
N ARG A 317 0.83 16.67 -13.00
CA ARG A 317 0.67 15.22 -13.17
C ARG A 317 1.26 14.74 -14.49
N LYS A 318 0.97 15.42 -15.61
CA LYS A 318 1.53 15.10 -16.93
C LYS A 318 3.06 15.06 -16.94
N LEU A 319 3.73 15.96 -16.21
CA LEU A 319 5.19 15.96 -16.07
C LEU A 319 5.70 14.85 -15.15
N VAL A 320 4.95 14.50 -14.10
CA VAL A 320 5.33 13.44 -13.17
C VAL A 320 5.12 12.07 -13.80
N GLU A 321 3.92 11.74 -14.28
CA GLU A 321 3.58 10.39 -14.70
C GLU A 321 3.61 10.18 -16.23
N GLY A 322 3.53 11.24 -17.03
CA GLY A 322 3.40 11.18 -18.48
C GLY A 322 2.05 11.69 -18.99
N SER A 323 2.01 12.25 -20.19
CA SER A 323 0.80 12.85 -20.78
C SER A 323 -0.07 11.83 -21.53
N THR A 324 0.55 10.77 -22.03
CA THR A 324 -0.11 9.71 -22.80
C THR A 324 -0.05 8.39 -22.04
N ALA A 325 -0.92 7.44 -22.41
CA ALA A 325 -0.87 6.08 -21.82
C ALA A 325 0.49 5.40 -22.08
N ASP A 326 1.11 5.63 -23.25
CA ASP A 326 2.44 5.12 -23.59
C ASP A 326 3.58 5.76 -22.77
N GLU A 327 3.49 7.05 -22.48
CA GLU A 327 4.46 7.70 -21.58
C GLU A 327 4.31 7.19 -20.15
N ARG A 328 3.06 7.04 -19.67
CA ARG A 328 2.78 6.47 -18.34
C ARG A 328 3.29 5.04 -18.17
N ARG A 329 3.23 4.23 -19.21
CA ARG A 329 3.82 2.88 -19.23
C ARG A 329 5.34 2.87 -19.17
N ARG A 330 5.99 3.89 -19.73
CA ARG A 330 7.47 4.01 -19.76
C ARG A 330 8.03 4.71 -18.52
N THR A 331 7.17 5.19 -17.63
CA THR A 331 7.60 5.78 -16.37
C THR A 331 8.20 4.70 -15.47
N ASP A 332 9.46 4.92 -15.07
CA ASP A 332 10.15 4.05 -14.11
C ASP A 332 9.56 4.24 -12.71
N TRP A 333 8.69 3.29 -12.32
CA TRP A 333 8.21 3.11 -10.95
C TRP A 333 8.97 2.02 -10.20
N LEU A 334 9.73 1.18 -10.91
CA LEU A 334 10.43 0.05 -10.32
C LEU A 334 11.53 0.54 -9.38
N SER A 335 12.33 1.53 -9.79
CA SER A 335 13.39 2.12 -8.96
C SER A 335 12.88 2.77 -7.67
N VAL A 336 11.59 3.15 -7.66
CA VAL A 336 10.90 3.79 -6.54
C VAL A 336 10.38 2.73 -5.56
N LEU A 337 9.89 1.61 -6.07
CA LEU A 337 9.24 0.56 -5.28
C LEU A 337 10.22 -0.49 -4.77
N LEU A 338 11.24 -0.84 -5.55
CA LEU A 338 12.21 -1.88 -5.23
C LEU A 338 13.66 -1.36 -5.30
N PRO A 339 14.55 -1.82 -4.42
CA PRO A 339 15.97 -1.53 -4.49
C PRO A 339 16.61 -2.21 -5.70
N PRO A 340 17.71 -1.64 -6.24
CA PRO A 340 18.61 -2.39 -7.12
C PRO A 340 19.14 -3.64 -6.41
N ARG A 341 19.48 -4.69 -7.19
CA ARG A 341 19.93 -6.00 -6.66
C ARG A 341 21.06 -5.93 -5.62
N HIS A 342 21.97 -4.96 -5.74
CA HIS A 342 23.10 -4.80 -4.84
C HIS A 342 22.74 -4.10 -3.51
N GLU A 343 21.54 -3.53 -3.38
CA GLU A 343 21.03 -2.91 -2.15
C GLU A 343 19.97 -3.79 -1.44
N GLU A 344 19.62 -4.96 -1.99
CA GLU A 344 18.62 -5.86 -1.40
C GLU A 344 19.03 -6.33 0.01
N GLU A 345 20.30 -6.70 0.20
CA GLU A 345 20.83 -7.11 1.51
C GLU A 345 20.77 -5.96 2.53
N GLU A 346 20.99 -4.73 2.06
CA GLU A 346 20.93 -3.55 2.91
C GLU A 346 19.51 -3.27 3.39
N VAL A 347 18.49 -3.49 2.55
CA VAL A 347 17.09 -3.39 2.95
C VAL A 347 16.74 -4.41 4.02
N ILE A 348 17.17 -5.66 3.85
CA ILE A 348 16.94 -6.72 4.85
C ILE A 348 17.61 -6.38 6.18
N ARG A 349 18.84 -5.84 6.12
CA ARG A 349 19.60 -5.41 7.30
C ARG A 349 18.94 -4.22 8.01
N GLN A 350 18.59 -3.17 7.27
CA GLN A 350 18.00 -1.94 7.84
C GLN A 350 16.56 -2.14 8.32
N SER A 351 15.84 -3.12 7.77
CA SER A 351 14.51 -3.48 8.24
C SER A 351 14.51 -4.15 9.63
N GLY A 352 15.67 -4.51 10.19
CA GLY A 352 15.80 -5.10 11.52
C GLY A 352 15.30 -6.55 11.64
N ILE A 353 14.95 -7.19 10.52
CA ILE A 353 14.36 -8.54 10.50
C ILE A 353 15.35 -9.63 10.93
N LEU A 354 16.65 -9.38 10.74
CA LEU A 354 17.70 -10.35 11.08
C LEU A 354 18.03 -10.39 12.59
N GLU A 355 17.68 -9.36 13.37
CA GLU A 355 18.07 -9.26 14.77
C GLU A 355 17.35 -10.31 15.66
N ASP A 356 16.11 -10.70 15.31
CA ASP A 356 15.33 -11.72 16.04
C ASP A 356 15.89 -13.15 15.91
N ASN A 357 16.48 -13.50 14.76
CA ASN A 357 16.97 -14.87 14.51
C ASN A 357 18.27 -15.18 15.28
N SER A 358 18.93 -14.17 15.85
CA SER A 358 20.19 -14.34 16.59
C SER A 358 20.00 -14.83 18.03
N VAL A 359 18.76 -14.78 18.55
CA VAL A 359 18.43 -15.13 19.95
C VAL A 359 18.02 -16.59 20.13
N GLN A 360 17.64 -17.27 19.04
CA GLN A 360 17.28 -18.69 19.03
C GLN A 360 18.39 -19.46 18.32
N GLY A 361 19.20 -20.19 19.09
CA GLY A 361 20.36 -20.96 18.63
C GLY A 361 20.03 -22.17 17.73
N ALA A 362 19.21 -21.98 16.71
CA ALA A 362 18.97 -22.94 15.65
C ALA A 362 20.08 -22.84 14.60
N CYS A 363 20.50 -23.97 14.06
CA CYS A 363 21.43 -24.04 12.93
C CYS A 363 20.96 -23.09 11.81
N PRO A 364 21.84 -22.37 11.10
CA PRO A 364 21.44 -21.58 9.95
C PRO A 364 21.10 -22.55 8.82
N ALA A 365 19.86 -23.03 8.78
CA ALA A 365 19.27 -23.42 7.52
C ALA A 365 19.16 -22.12 6.73
N GLU A 366 20.15 -21.84 5.89
CA GLU A 366 20.07 -20.70 4.98
C GLU A 366 18.72 -20.81 4.24
N PRO A 367 17.87 -19.76 4.27
CA PRO A 367 16.68 -19.75 3.44
C PRO A 367 17.14 -19.93 2.01
N SER A 368 16.37 -20.61 1.15
CA SER A 368 16.79 -20.67 -0.25
C SER A 368 16.73 -19.24 -0.82
N PRO A 369 17.86 -18.58 -1.15
CA PRO A 369 17.84 -17.24 -1.74
C PRO A 369 17.04 -17.22 -3.06
N ALA A 370 16.83 -18.40 -3.65
CA ALA A 370 16.03 -18.60 -4.85
C ALA A 370 14.53 -18.25 -4.68
N THR A 371 13.88 -18.58 -3.54
CA THR A 371 12.44 -18.29 -3.36
C THR A 371 12.20 -16.80 -3.19
N LEU A 372 12.98 -16.12 -2.33
CA LEU A 372 12.91 -14.68 -2.16
C LEU A 372 13.22 -13.96 -3.48
N ARG A 373 14.27 -14.39 -4.19
CA ARG A 373 14.64 -13.84 -5.51
C ARG A 373 13.48 -13.95 -6.50
N ARG A 374 12.83 -15.11 -6.56
CA ARG A 374 11.68 -15.33 -7.44
C ARG A 374 10.52 -14.39 -7.11
N LEU A 375 10.18 -14.23 -5.82
CA LEU A 375 9.14 -13.30 -5.40
C LEU A 375 9.46 -11.87 -5.83
N LEU A 376 10.72 -11.44 -5.69
CA LEU A 376 11.17 -10.11 -6.11
C LEU A 376 11.18 -9.94 -7.63
N ASP A 377 11.61 -10.95 -8.39
CA ASP A 377 11.55 -10.94 -9.85
C ASP A 377 10.10 -10.88 -10.35
N GLU A 378 9.19 -11.69 -9.80
CA GLU A 378 7.77 -11.65 -10.14
C GLU A 378 7.11 -10.32 -9.75
N THR A 379 7.51 -9.73 -8.62
CA THR A 379 7.07 -8.39 -8.22
C THR A 379 7.55 -7.33 -9.21
N ALA A 380 8.80 -7.42 -9.67
CA ALA A 380 9.36 -6.50 -10.67
C ALA A 380 8.62 -6.62 -12.01
N ASP A 381 8.39 -7.84 -12.49
CA ASP A 381 7.63 -8.11 -13.72
C ASP A 381 6.20 -7.54 -13.63
N LEU A 382 5.53 -7.69 -12.48
CA LEU A 382 4.21 -7.12 -12.25
C LEU A 382 4.24 -5.59 -12.21
N ILE A 383 5.24 -4.97 -11.58
CA ILE A 383 5.38 -3.49 -11.52
C ILE A 383 5.62 -2.91 -12.92
N GLU A 384 6.42 -3.57 -13.75
CA GLU A 384 6.70 -3.14 -15.12
C GLU A 384 5.55 -3.45 -16.10
N SER A 385 4.53 -4.19 -15.67
CA SER A 385 3.41 -4.57 -16.53
C SER A 385 2.55 -3.37 -16.98
N PRO A 386 2.00 -3.40 -18.21
CA PRO A 386 1.02 -2.41 -18.67
C PRO A 386 -0.19 -2.28 -17.75
N SER A 387 -0.63 -3.41 -17.16
CA SER A 387 -1.74 -3.49 -16.22
C SER A 387 -1.48 -2.69 -14.96
N PHE A 388 -0.28 -2.81 -14.36
CA PHE A 388 0.10 -2.05 -13.18
C PHE A 388 0.06 -0.54 -13.45
N SER A 389 0.65 -0.09 -14.55
CA SER A 389 0.64 1.34 -14.94
C SER A 389 -0.79 1.87 -15.15
N HIS A 390 -1.67 1.06 -15.75
CA HIS A 390 -3.08 1.42 -15.93
C HIS A 390 -3.83 1.56 -14.60
N VAL A 391 -3.70 0.58 -13.71
CA VAL A 391 -4.36 0.60 -12.40
C VAL A 391 -3.82 1.74 -11.54
N LEU A 392 -2.50 1.94 -11.52
CA LEU A 392 -1.87 3.06 -10.83
C LEU A 392 -2.41 4.41 -11.31
N THR A 393 -2.60 4.57 -12.63
CA THR A 393 -3.21 5.78 -13.19
C THR A 393 -4.62 6.01 -12.66
N LEU A 394 -5.46 4.98 -12.61
CA LEU A 394 -6.84 5.08 -12.15
C LEU A 394 -6.95 5.39 -10.65
N ILE A 395 -6.11 4.79 -9.81
CA ILE A 395 -6.13 5.10 -8.37
C ILE A 395 -5.55 6.50 -8.08
N LEU A 396 -4.57 6.96 -8.86
CA LEU A 396 -4.09 8.34 -8.79
C LEU A 396 -5.17 9.33 -9.21
N ASP A 397 -5.89 9.05 -10.31
CA ASP A 397 -7.04 9.85 -10.72
C ASP A 397 -8.06 9.98 -9.58
N ALA A 398 -8.42 8.86 -8.95
CA ALA A 398 -9.36 8.83 -7.84
C ALA A 398 -8.87 9.65 -6.62
N ALA A 399 -7.58 9.61 -6.31
CA ALA A 399 -7.02 10.36 -5.18
C ALA A 399 -6.87 11.86 -5.44
N PHE A 400 -6.46 12.24 -6.66
CA PHE A 400 -6.42 13.65 -7.06
C PHE A 400 -7.82 14.26 -7.21
N GLU A 401 -8.82 13.47 -7.61
CA GLU A 401 -10.24 13.86 -7.58
C GLU A 401 -10.67 14.25 -6.15
N VAL A 402 -10.27 13.47 -5.13
CA VAL A 402 -10.54 13.84 -3.72
C VAL A 402 -9.87 15.16 -3.37
N LEU A 403 -8.57 15.31 -3.68
CA LEU A 403 -7.85 16.54 -3.32
C LEU A 403 -8.46 17.78 -4.00
N VAL A 404 -8.70 17.70 -5.31
CA VAL A 404 -9.09 18.84 -6.15
C VAL A 404 -10.61 19.05 -6.11
N ASP A 405 -11.38 18.06 -6.56
CA ASP A 405 -12.82 18.21 -6.81
C ASP A 405 -13.66 18.13 -5.53
N GLN A 406 -13.12 17.57 -4.44
CA GLN A 406 -13.82 17.51 -3.15
C GLN A 406 -13.24 18.50 -2.14
N LYS A 407 -11.97 18.34 -1.75
CA LYS A 407 -11.39 19.11 -0.64
C LYS A 407 -11.10 20.56 -1.06
N LEU A 408 -10.39 20.79 -2.15
CA LEU A 408 -10.08 22.16 -2.61
C LEU A 408 -11.31 22.91 -3.09
N ALA A 409 -12.19 22.26 -3.86
CA ALA A 409 -13.44 22.85 -4.33
C ALA A 409 -14.25 23.47 -3.17
N VAL A 410 -14.41 22.72 -2.08
CA VAL A 410 -15.19 23.15 -0.90
C VAL A 410 -14.39 24.07 0.01
N GLU A 411 -13.15 23.71 0.38
CA GLU A 411 -12.41 24.39 1.46
C GLU A 411 -11.67 25.66 0.98
N ALA A 412 -11.30 25.74 -0.30
CA ALA A 412 -10.60 26.89 -0.88
C ALA A 412 -11.56 27.80 -1.66
N PHE A 413 -12.37 27.21 -2.55
CA PHE A 413 -13.22 27.96 -3.48
C PHE A 413 -14.67 28.12 -2.98
N GLU A 414 -15.05 27.41 -1.90
CA GLU A 414 -16.40 27.37 -1.30
C GLU A 414 -17.48 27.05 -2.35
N LEU A 415 -17.14 26.15 -3.28
CA LEU A 415 -18.10 25.59 -4.23
C LEU A 415 -19.07 24.66 -3.47
N PRO A 416 -20.35 24.58 -3.90
CA PRO A 416 -21.30 23.66 -3.29
C PRO A 416 -20.75 22.24 -3.30
N SER A 417 -20.78 21.58 -2.14
CA SER A 417 -20.49 20.15 -2.06
C SER A 417 -21.42 19.39 -3.01
N GLN A 418 -20.88 18.43 -3.76
CA GLN A 418 -21.65 17.62 -4.70
C GLN A 418 -22.73 16.84 -3.94
N SER A 419 -23.92 17.43 -3.82
CA SER A 419 -25.09 16.80 -3.24
C SER A 419 -25.68 15.82 -4.27
N PRO A 420 -26.18 14.64 -3.84
CA PRO A 420 -26.94 13.74 -4.71
C PRO A 420 -28.22 14.36 -5.29
N TYR A 421 -28.67 15.49 -4.73
CA TYR A 421 -29.88 16.18 -5.17
C TYR A 421 -29.57 17.25 -6.22
N PRO A 422 -30.38 17.35 -7.28
CA PRO A 422 -30.21 18.41 -8.27
C PRO A 422 -30.30 19.77 -7.58
N PRO A 423 -29.38 20.71 -7.88
CA PRO A 423 -29.47 22.04 -7.33
C PRO A 423 -30.78 22.71 -7.77
N PRO A 424 -31.44 23.50 -6.90
CA PRO A 424 -32.59 24.28 -7.31
C PRO A 424 -32.21 25.20 -8.48
N GLU A 425 -33.11 25.36 -9.45
CA GLU A 425 -32.93 26.15 -10.69
C GLU A 425 -32.48 27.61 -10.47
N SER A 426 -32.49 28.09 -9.22
CA SER A 426 -32.02 29.40 -8.78
C SER A 426 -30.54 29.47 -8.37
N MET A 427 -29.76 28.38 -8.46
CA MET A 427 -28.32 28.46 -8.20
C MET A 427 -27.63 29.21 -9.36
N PRO A 428 -26.85 30.26 -9.08
CA PRO A 428 -26.06 30.92 -10.11
C PRO A 428 -25.16 29.88 -10.79
N LEU A 429 -25.21 29.82 -12.13
CA LEU A 429 -24.22 29.16 -12.98
C LEU A 429 -22.84 29.39 -12.37
N ARG A 430 -22.04 28.33 -12.14
CA ARG A 430 -20.68 28.36 -11.57
C ARG A 430 -19.92 29.65 -11.96
N GLU A 431 -20.13 30.74 -11.22
CA GLU A 431 -19.34 31.94 -11.43
C GLU A 431 -17.97 31.54 -10.91
N SER A 432 -16.99 31.56 -11.82
CA SER A 432 -15.63 31.08 -11.54
C SER A 432 -15.02 32.00 -10.50
N ARG A 433 -15.27 31.70 -9.22
CA ARG A 433 -14.78 32.47 -8.09
C ARG A 433 -13.27 32.38 -8.11
N VAL A 434 -12.64 33.55 -8.11
CA VAL A 434 -11.19 33.65 -8.01
C VAL A 434 -10.78 33.93 -6.57
N ILE A 435 -9.77 33.21 -6.10
CA ILE A 435 -9.22 33.35 -4.75
C ILE A 435 -7.72 33.59 -4.80
N LEU A 436 -7.17 34.13 -3.72
CA LEU A 436 -5.73 34.31 -3.58
C LEU A 436 -5.04 32.95 -3.35
N LEU A 437 -3.92 32.72 -4.04
CA LEU A 437 -3.08 31.51 -3.91
C LEU A 437 -2.84 31.07 -2.44
N PRO A 438 -2.52 31.95 -1.47
CA PRO A 438 -2.39 31.59 -0.06
C PRO A 438 -3.54 30.75 0.53
N LYS A 439 -4.79 30.97 0.10
CA LYS A 439 -5.92 30.17 0.58
C LYS A 439 -5.80 28.72 0.08
N VAL A 440 -5.48 28.52 -1.20
CA VAL A 440 -5.20 27.19 -1.77
C VAL A 440 -4.06 26.51 -1.03
N LEU A 441 -2.95 27.22 -0.79
CA LEU A 441 -1.80 26.67 -0.07
C LEU A 441 -2.15 26.22 1.35
N SER A 442 -2.99 26.98 2.06
CA SER A 442 -3.44 26.59 3.40
C SER A 442 -4.24 25.27 3.41
N VAL A 443 -5.02 25.02 2.35
CA VAL A 443 -5.76 23.76 2.19
C VAL A 443 -4.78 22.63 1.85
N LEU A 444 -3.87 22.82 0.90
CA LEU A 444 -2.84 21.82 0.57
C LEU A 444 -2.00 21.42 1.79
N THR A 445 -1.56 22.40 2.58
CA THR A 445 -0.80 22.16 3.82
C THR A 445 -1.59 21.30 4.81
N ARG A 446 -2.89 21.55 5.00
CA ARG A 446 -3.77 20.74 5.85
C ARG A 446 -4.01 19.35 5.26
N GLN A 447 -4.34 19.28 3.96
CA GLN A 447 -4.64 18.02 3.29
C GLN A 447 -3.42 17.09 3.26
N ALA A 448 -2.20 17.60 3.21
CA ALA A 448 -0.99 16.78 3.37
C ALA A 448 -1.02 15.93 4.66
N HIS A 449 -1.42 16.52 5.80
CA HIS A 449 -1.57 15.75 7.05
C HIS A 449 -2.66 14.69 6.97
N VAL A 450 -3.78 14.98 6.29
CA VAL A 450 -4.89 14.05 6.11
C VAL A 450 -4.51 12.90 5.18
N ILE A 451 -3.87 13.18 4.06
CA ILE A 451 -3.37 12.16 3.09
C ILE A 451 -2.43 11.19 3.81
N GLY A 452 -1.54 11.71 4.66
CA GLY A 452 -0.57 10.93 5.40
C GLY A 452 -1.06 10.32 6.71
N SER A 453 -2.34 10.52 7.06
CA SER A 453 -2.92 9.99 8.30
C SER A 453 -3.35 8.52 8.15
N GLY A 454 -3.23 7.73 9.22
CA GLY A 454 -3.59 6.31 9.21
C GLY A 454 -5.10 6.07 9.13
N VAL A 455 -5.87 6.41 10.16
CA VAL A 455 -7.31 6.13 10.21
C VAL A 455 -8.07 7.35 10.75
N PRO A 456 -9.16 7.82 10.10
CA PRO A 456 -9.65 7.42 8.76
C PRO A 456 -8.84 8.06 7.63
N ASN A 457 -8.71 7.36 6.50
CA ASN A 457 -8.05 7.89 5.31
C ASN A 457 -9.01 7.87 4.09
N ASP A 458 -9.67 9.00 3.84
CA ASP A 458 -10.63 9.15 2.73
C ASP A 458 -9.99 8.91 1.36
N TYR A 459 -8.69 9.22 1.21
CA TYR A 459 -7.97 9.04 -0.05
C TYR A 459 -7.78 7.56 -0.36
N LEU A 460 -7.34 6.77 0.62
CA LEU A 460 -7.21 5.32 0.46
C LEU A 460 -8.58 4.67 0.20
N GLN A 461 -9.60 5.03 0.97
CA GLN A 461 -10.96 4.53 0.76
C GLN A 461 -11.44 4.81 -0.67
N ARG A 462 -11.18 6.02 -1.20
CA ARG A 462 -11.53 6.35 -2.57
C ARG A 462 -10.73 5.52 -3.58
N MET A 463 -9.43 5.31 -3.39
CA MET A 463 -8.63 4.43 -4.24
C MET A 463 -9.18 2.99 -4.27
N GLU A 464 -9.62 2.46 -3.13
CA GLU A 464 -10.17 1.10 -3.01
C GLU A 464 -11.50 0.91 -3.76
N THR A 465 -12.27 1.98 -3.99
CA THR A 465 -13.49 1.91 -4.82
C THR A 465 -13.20 1.69 -6.31
N VAL A 466 -11.94 1.79 -6.75
CA VAL A 466 -11.56 1.57 -8.15
C VAL A 466 -11.62 0.08 -8.46
N ARG A 467 -12.66 -0.35 -9.19
CA ARG A 467 -12.86 -1.76 -9.58
C ARG A 467 -11.67 -2.41 -10.28
N ALA A 468 -10.87 -1.62 -11.00
CA ALA A 468 -9.66 -2.10 -11.66
C ALA A 468 -8.58 -2.56 -10.66
N LEU A 469 -8.54 -1.98 -9.45
CA LEU A 469 -7.63 -2.38 -8.37
C LEU A 469 -7.97 -3.77 -7.84
N GLU A 470 -9.25 -4.01 -7.52
CA GLU A 470 -9.74 -5.33 -7.08
C GLU A 470 -9.55 -6.39 -8.17
N ALA A 471 -9.86 -6.04 -9.42
CA ALA A 471 -9.65 -6.93 -10.56
C ALA A 471 -8.16 -7.30 -10.72
N PHE A 472 -7.26 -6.32 -10.58
CA PHE A 472 -5.82 -6.55 -10.65
C PHE A 472 -5.35 -7.46 -9.52
N ALA A 473 -5.81 -7.23 -8.29
CA ALA A 473 -5.51 -8.10 -7.15
C ALA A 473 -5.98 -9.54 -7.38
N ALA A 474 -7.20 -9.72 -7.91
CA ALA A 474 -7.72 -11.04 -8.22
C ALA A 474 -6.89 -11.77 -9.29
N VAL A 475 -6.39 -11.05 -10.30
CA VAL A 475 -5.50 -11.62 -11.32
C VAL A 475 -4.14 -11.97 -10.72
N VAL A 476 -3.52 -11.09 -9.92
CA VAL A 476 -2.24 -11.40 -9.24
C VAL A 476 -2.40 -12.65 -8.35
N TYR A 477 -3.46 -12.71 -7.55
CA TYR A 477 -3.75 -13.81 -6.64
C TYR A 477 -4.00 -15.15 -7.36
N SER A 478 -4.55 -15.14 -8.57
CA SER A 478 -4.93 -16.36 -9.30
C SER A 478 -4.00 -16.73 -10.47
N SER A 479 -3.12 -15.82 -10.89
CA SER A 479 -2.18 -16.04 -11.98
C SER A 479 -1.10 -17.07 -11.63
N ASN A 480 -0.57 -17.75 -12.65
CA ASN A 480 0.61 -18.63 -12.56
C ASN A 480 0.47 -19.88 -11.63
N TRP A 481 -0.75 -20.20 -11.20
CA TRP A 481 -1.06 -21.33 -10.31
C TRP A 481 -0.52 -22.67 -10.84
N GLU A 482 -0.70 -22.95 -12.14
CA GLU A 482 -0.31 -24.23 -12.75
C GLU A 482 1.21 -24.45 -12.76
N ASN A 483 1.98 -23.37 -12.92
CA ASN A 483 3.44 -23.42 -12.90
C ASN A 483 3.97 -23.59 -11.47
N GLU A 484 3.34 -22.95 -10.48
CA GLU A 484 3.70 -23.15 -9.07
C GLU A 484 3.40 -24.57 -8.58
N ILE A 485 2.22 -25.12 -8.90
CA ILE A 485 1.88 -26.52 -8.56
C ILE A 485 2.87 -27.51 -9.17
N ARG A 486 3.20 -27.35 -10.45
CA ARG A 486 4.16 -28.24 -11.12
C ARG A 486 5.53 -28.19 -10.45
N GLN A 487 5.94 -27.00 -10.01
CA GLN A 487 7.26 -26.82 -9.42
C GLN A 487 7.35 -27.32 -7.97
N GLU A 488 6.32 -27.11 -7.15
CA GLU A 488 6.23 -27.71 -5.81
C GLU A 488 6.20 -29.24 -5.92
N ALA A 489 5.42 -29.81 -6.85
CA ALA A 489 5.41 -31.25 -7.09
C ALA A 489 6.79 -31.80 -7.51
N ILE A 490 7.57 -31.03 -8.29
CA ILE A 490 8.94 -31.39 -8.68
C ILE A 490 9.90 -31.27 -7.48
N MET A 491 9.77 -30.22 -6.66
CA MET A 491 10.59 -30.02 -5.46
C MET A 491 10.32 -31.10 -4.40
N ASP A 492 9.06 -31.46 -4.17
CA ASP A 492 8.65 -32.56 -3.28
C ASP A 492 9.14 -33.91 -3.80
N SER A 493 9.06 -34.14 -5.12
CA SER A 493 9.63 -35.34 -5.75
C SER A 493 11.15 -35.39 -5.57
N ALA A 494 11.86 -34.27 -5.72
CA ALA A 494 13.30 -34.19 -5.53
C ALA A 494 13.73 -34.35 -4.05
N ALA A 495 12.95 -33.81 -3.11
CA ALA A 495 13.15 -33.97 -1.68
C ALA A 495 12.92 -35.42 -1.23
N ASN A 496 11.90 -36.08 -1.77
CA ASN A 496 11.61 -37.50 -1.52
C ASN A 496 12.69 -38.42 -2.13
N MET A 497 13.20 -38.13 -3.33
CA MET A 497 14.33 -38.87 -3.92
C MET A 497 15.66 -38.65 -3.17
N SER A 498 15.83 -37.52 -2.49
CA SER A 498 17.02 -37.23 -1.68
C SER A 498 16.99 -37.96 -0.34
N LYS A 499 15.81 -38.15 0.26
CA LYS A 499 15.64 -38.98 1.47
C LYS A 499 15.92 -40.47 1.20
N ASP A 500 15.60 -40.96 0.01
CA ASP A 500 15.76 -42.37 -0.38
C ASP A 500 17.22 -42.78 -0.69
N LYS A 501 18.13 -41.81 -0.85
CA LYS A 501 19.57 -42.06 -1.09
C LYS A 501 20.40 -42.34 0.17
N THR A 502 19.78 -42.40 1.35
CA THR A 502 20.48 -42.57 2.63
C THR A 502 20.48 -44.00 3.18
N GLN A 503 20.02 -45.00 2.42
CA GLN A 503 20.19 -46.42 2.77
C GLN A 503 21.20 -47.12 1.85
N PRO A 504 22.22 -47.82 2.38
CA PRO A 504 23.11 -48.62 1.57
C PRO A 504 22.40 -49.90 1.13
N GLN A 505 22.01 -50.00 -0.14
CA GLN A 505 21.53 -51.25 -0.73
C GLN A 505 22.68 -52.17 -1.12
N LEU A 506 22.70 -53.38 -0.53
CA LEU A 506 23.45 -54.53 -1.01
C LEU A 506 22.83 -55.08 -2.30
N THR A 507 23.69 -55.36 -3.26
CA THR A 507 23.49 -55.89 -4.62
C THR A 507 22.55 -57.10 -4.79
N ARG A 508 21.77 -57.15 -5.89
CA ARG A 508 21.80 -58.20 -6.97
C ARG A 508 20.71 -58.01 -8.07
N PRO A 509 20.78 -58.68 -9.25
CA PRO A 509 20.97 -57.99 -10.53
C PRO A 509 19.80 -58.07 -11.54
N HIS A 510 19.86 -57.13 -12.49
CA HIS A 510 19.40 -57.14 -13.90
C HIS A 510 18.34 -58.16 -14.36
N GLU A 511 17.18 -57.62 -14.74
CA GLU A 511 16.42 -58.09 -15.92
C GLU A 511 16.05 -56.90 -16.81
N GLN A 512 16.31 -57.06 -18.10
CA GLN A 512 16.05 -56.10 -19.17
C GLN A 512 14.56 -56.02 -19.48
N GLN A 513 13.97 -54.82 -19.42
CA GLN A 513 12.68 -54.57 -20.05
C GLN A 513 12.59 -53.17 -20.68
N LYS A 514 12.96 -53.15 -21.96
CA LYS A 514 12.35 -52.44 -23.11
C LYS A 514 11.60 -51.12 -22.83
N GLN A 515 12.27 -50.00 -23.12
CA GLN A 515 11.67 -48.67 -23.38
C GLN A 515 10.73 -48.70 -24.61
N PRO A 516 9.64 -47.93 -24.59
CA PRO A 516 9.14 -47.26 -25.78
C PRO A 516 9.52 -45.77 -25.77
N ALA A 517 9.64 -45.24 -26.99
CA ALA A 517 10.23 -43.97 -27.37
C ALA A 517 9.52 -42.75 -26.75
N ALA A 518 10.33 -41.76 -26.40
CA ALA A 518 9.90 -40.40 -26.12
C ALA A 518 9.58 -39.69 -27.45
N ASP A 519 8.33 -39.24 -27.60
CA ASP A 519 8.01 -38.15 -28.52
C ASP A 519 8.33 -36.85 -27.78
N GLU A 520 9.37 -36.16 -28.25
CA GLU A 520 9.68 -34.77 -27.88
C GLU A 520 8.57 -33.86 -28.44
N SER A 521 7.55 -33.58 -27.63
CA SER A 521 6.66 -32.45 -27.88
C SER A 521 7.31 -31.20 -27.32
N ILE A 522 7.98 -30.44 -28.18
CA ILE A 522 8.38 -29.06 -27.93
C ILE A 522 7.10 -28.27 -27.62
N VAL A 523 6.87 -27.96 -26.34
CA VAL A 523 5.84 -27.00 -25.94
C VAL A 523 6.57 -25.68 -25.77
N VAL A 524 6.27 -24.77 -26.69
CA VAL A 524 6.69 -23.37 -26.65
C VAL A 524 6.30 -22.81 -25.29
N VAL A 525 7.31 -22.41 -24.51
CA VAL A 525 7.13 -21.63 -23.28
C VAL A 525 6.58 -20.27 -23.73
N ASP A 526 5.25 -20.11 -23.69
CA ASP A 526 4.66 -18.78 -23.74
C ASP A 526 5.06 -18.08 -22.44
N SER A 527 5.61 -16.87 -22.53
CA SER A 527 6.07 -16.12 -21.36
C SER A 527 4.90 -15.90 -20.40
N ALA A 528 5.08 -16.15 -19.10
CA ALA A 528 4.08 -15.95 -18.04
C ALA A 528 3.43 -14.54 -18.06
N ALA A 529 4.14 -13.53 -18.59
CA ALA A 529 3.62 -12.19 -18.84
C ALA A 529 2.43 -12.15 -19.83
N GLY A 530 2.40 -13.03 -20.85
CA GLY A 530 1.31 -13.13 -21.83
C GLY A 530 0.04 -13.76 -21.24
N GLU A 531 0.18 -14.74 -20.35
CA GLU A 531 -0.96 -15.33 -19.63
C GLU A 531 -1.59 -14.33 -18.65
N PHE A 532 -0.76 -13.55 -17.93
CA PHE A 532 -1.22 -12.49 -17.04
C PHE A 532 -2.03 -11.43 -17.79
N GLU A 533 -1.50 -10.89 -18.91
CA GLU A 533 -2.19 -9.88 -19.70
C GLU A 533 -3.50 -10.42 -20.31
N THR A 534 -3.53 -11.68 -20.74
CA THR A 534 -4.77 -12.31 -21.23
C THR A 534 -5.82 -12.44 -20.12
N ALA A 535 -5.42 -12.84 -18.91
CA ALA A 535 -6.31 -12.90 -17.74
C ALA A 535 -6.83 -11.50 -17.36
N TRP A 536 -5.96 -10.49 -17.45
CA TRP A 536 -6.30 -9.10 -17.22
C TRP A 536 -7.30 -8.55 -18.24
N GLU A 537 -7.10 -8.77 -19.53
CA GLU A 537 -8.05 -8.37 -20.58
C GLU A 537 -9.44 -8.96 -20.34
N LYS A 538 -9.50 -10.23 -19.91
CA LYS A 538 -10.74 -10.91 -19.54
C LYS A 538 -11.40 -10.31 -18.29
N ALA A 539 -10.61 -9.89 -17.30
CA ALA A 539 -11.13 -9.21 -16.11
C ALA A 539 -11.67 -7.82 -16.43
N ARG A 540 -10.99 -7.07 -17.31
CA ARG A 540 -11.45 -5.78 -17.84
C ARG A 540 -12.76 -5.90 -18.64
N GLY A 541 -12.89 -6.93 -19.47
CA GLY A 541 -14.09 -7.16 -20.29
C GLY A 541 -15.34 -7.49 -19.48
N LYS A 542 -15.21 -7.97 -18.23
CA LYS A 542 -16.33 -8.23 -17.31
C LYS A 542 -16.70 -7.04 -16.42
N THR A 543 -15.85 -6.01 -16.37
CA THR A 543 -16.03 -4.83 -15.53
C THR A 543 -16.53 -3.60 -16.29
N SER A 544 -16.49 -3.62 -17.64
CA SER A 544 -17.29 -2.70 -18.47
C SER A 544 -18.76 -3.12 -18.47
#